data_AF-A0AA40FFK2-F1
#
_entry.id   AF-A0AA40FFK2-F1
#
_cell.length_a   1.000
_cell.length_b   1.000
_cell.length_c   1.000
_cell.angle_alpha   90.00
_cell.angle_beta   90.00
_cell.angle_gamma   90.00
#
_symmetry.space_group_name_H-M   'P 1'
#
loop_
_entity.id
_entity.type
_entity.pdbx_description
1 polymer ?
#
loop_
_entity_poly.entity_id
_entity_poly.type
_entity_poly.pdbx_seq_one_letter_code
_entity_poly.pdbx_strand_id
1 'polypeptide(L)'
;MELFLILVCLIAPPTLSLSIKSKLNPRIVQTRYGEVQGVIRSFENAKFLKPIDVYLGIPYATPPIGGNRFSPTKAPSPWEGVRLSDSISPVCPQKLPDISNEQEALERMPKGRLEYLKRLLPYLRNQSEDCLYLNIYAPAMGE
;
A
#
# COMPACT_ATOMS: atom_id res chain seq x y z
N MET A 1 49.91 22.90 -26.45
CA MET A 1 49.52 21.51 -26.74
C MET A 1 48.84 20.98 -25.49
N GLU A 2 47.72 21.61 -25.10
CA GLU A 2 46.36 21.33 -25.59
C GLU A 2 45.87 19.98 -25.07
N LEU A 3 44.89 20.05 -24.16
CA LEU A 3 43.68 19.23 -24.04
C LEU A 3 43.87 17.69 -24.03
N PHE A 4 43.38 16.93 -23.05
CA PHE A 4 41.96 16.59 -22.91
C PHE A 4 41.71 16.01 -21.49
N LEU A 5 41.11 16.81 -20.61
CA LEU A 5 40.38 16.31 -19.44
C LEU A 5 38.98 15.95 -19.93
N ILE A 6 38.71 14.68 -20.24
CA ILE A 6 37.35 14.23 -20.53
C ILE A 6 36.63 14.07 -19.19
N LEU A 7 35.99 15.15 -18.76
CA LEU A 7 34.92 15.10 -17.76
C LEU A 7 33.73 14.38 -18.41
N VAL A 8 33.66 13.05 -18.27
CA VAL A 8 32.44 12.31 -18.56
C VAL A 8 31.45 12.67 -17.47
N CYS A 9 30.65 13.71 -17.70
CA CYS A 9 29.41 13.91 -16.97
C CYS A 9 28.56 12.67 -17.16
N LEU A 10 28.49 11.81 -16.14
CA LEU A 10 27.44 10.83 -15.96
C LEU A 10 26.12 11.61 -15.80
N ILE A 11 25.55 12.06 -16.92
CA ILE A 11 24.16 12.48 -16.95
C ILE A 11 23.36 11.17 -16.87
N ALA A 12 23.19 10.66 -15.65
CA ALA A 12 22.17 9.66 -15.41
C ALA A 12 20.86 10.25 -15.94
N PRO A 13 20.17 9.59 -16.88
CA PRO A 13 18.88 10.08 -17.33
C PRO A 13 18.03 10.26 -16.07
N PRO A 14 17.34 11.42 -15.89
CA PRO A 14 16.51 11.62 -14.72
C PRO A 14 15.53 10.47 -14.67
N THR A 15 15.70 9.57 -13.72
CA THR A 15 14.72 8.53 -13.45
C THR A 15 13.45 9.29 -13.14
N LEU A 16 12.44 9.18 -14.01
CA LEU A 16 11.14 9.80 -13.82
C LEU A 16 10.49 9.09 -12.62
N SER A 17 10.91 9.47 -11.42
CA SER A 17 10.32 8.96 -10.19
C SER A 17 8.93 9.56 -10.10
N LEU A 18 7.93 8.70 -10.05
CA LEU A 18 6.56 9.12 -9.84
C LEU A 18 6.45 9.70 -8.41
N SER A 19 6.50 11.02 -8.30
CA SER A 19 6.23 11.71 -7.04
C SER A 19 4.72 11.70 -6.80
N ILE A 20 4.29 11.01 -5.75
CA ILE A 20 2.89 10.93 -5.33
C ILE A 20 2.70 11.87 -4.15
N LYS A 21 1.89 12.92 -4.32
CA LYS A 21 1.43 13.76 -3.21
C LYS A 21 0.15 13.19 -2.62
N SER A 22 0.04 13.21 -1.29
CA SER A 22 -1.14 12.77 -0.56
C SER A 22 -1.66 13.94 0.27
N LYS A 23 -2.96 14.23 0.17
CA LYS A 23 -3.64 15.27 0.96
C LYS A 23 -4.91 14.66 1.55
N LEU A 24 -5.28 15.06 2.77
CA LEU A 24 -6.57 14.68 3.35
C LEU A 24 -7.71 15.09 2.41
N ASN A 25 -8.63 14.18 2.12
CA ASN A 25 -9.79 14.48 1.31
C ASN A 25 -10.83 15.22 2.17
N PRO A 26 -11.27 16.44 1.82
CA PRO A 26 -12.32 17.12 2.57
C PRO A 26 -13.66 16.38 2.50
N ARG A 27 -13.85 15.49 1.52
CA ARG A 27 -15.04 14.68 1.38
C ARG A 27 -15.07 13.57 2.44
N ILE A 28 -16.17 13.53 3.18
CA ILE A 28 -16.55 12.42 4.03
C ILE A 28 -17.58 11.57 3.27
N VAL A 29 -17.42 10.25 3.29
CA VAL A 29 -18.32 9.31 2.64
C VAL A 29 -19.10 8.54 3.70
N GLN A 30 -20.43 8.63 3.64
CA GLN A 30 -21.31 7.82 4.48
C GLN A 30 -21.37 6.39 3.95
N THR A 31 -21.06 5.41 4.80
CA THR A 31 -21.30 3.99 4.53
C THR A 31 -22.46 3.48 5.37
N ARG A 32 -22.90 2.24 5.13
CA ARG A 32 -23.89 1.55 5.98
C ARG A 32 -23.42 1.28 7.42
N TYR A 33 -22.11 1.41 7.69
CA TYR A 33 -21.51 1.12 9.00
C TYR A 33 -20.94 2.36 9.69
N GLY A 34 -20.87 3.50 9.01
CA GLY A 34 -20.32 4.74 9.57
C GLY A 34 -19.65 5.61 8.51
N GLU A 35 -19.15 6.76 8.94
CA GLU A 35 -18.51 7.73 8.06
C GLU A 35 -17.02 7.38 7.87
N VAL A 36 -16.51 7.56 6.65
CA VAL A 36 -15.09 7.39 6.32
C VAL A 36 -14.53 8.63 5.64
N GLN A 37 -13.27 8.94 5.94
CA GLN A 37 -12.51 9.99 5.28
C GLN A 37 -11.20 9.42 4.75
N GLY A 38 -10.97 9.59 3.45
CA GLY A 38 -9.76 9.12 2.78
C GLY A 38 -8.77 10.25 2.47
N VAL A 39 -7.88 9.99 1.52
CA VAL A 39 -6.91 10.96 1.00
C VAL A 39 -7.07 11.11 -0.51
N ILE A 40 -6.78 12.28 -1.03
CA ILE A 40 -6.59 12.50 -2.47
C ILE A 40 -5.11 12.28 -2.76
N ARG A 41 -4.82 11.42 -3.75
CA ARG A 41 -3.47 11.23 -4.27
C ARG A 41 -3.33 11.82 -5.66
N SER A 42 -2.30 12.63 -5.86
CA SER A 42 -1.97 13.27 -7.13
C SER A 42 -0.57 12.90 -7.59
N PHE A 43 -0.37 12.91 -8.91
CA PHE A 43 0.83 12.38 -9.56
C PHE A 43 1.61 13.52 -10.23
N GLU A 44 2.60 14.09 -9.55
CA GLU A 44 3.24 15.35 -9.98
C GLU A 44 3.94 15.25 -11.34
N ASN A 45 4.61 14.12 -11.56
CA ASN A 45 5.41 13.87 -12.77
C ASN A 45 4.65 13.11 -13.86
N ALA A 46 3.35 12.86 -13.65
CA ALA A 46 2.47 12.19 -14.61
C ALA A 46 1.21 13.03 -14.83
N LYS A 47 1.38 14.19 -15.48
CA LYS A 47 0.32 15.19 -15.70
C LYS A 47 -0.92 14.67 -16.45
N PHE A 48 -0.81 13.54 -17.14
CA PHE A 48 -1.92 12.88 -17.82
C PHE A 48 -2.79 12.03 -16.87
N LEU A 49 -2.31 11.76 -15.67
CA LEU A 49 -3.06 11.03 -14.64
C LEU A 49 -3.86 12.01 -13.80
N LYS A 50 -5.18 11.81 -13.76
CA LYS A 50 -6.05 12.53 -12.85
C LYS A 50 -5.79 12.10 -11.40
N PRO A 51 -6.03 12.99 -10.41
CA PRO A 51 -6.03 12.59 -9.01
C PRO A 51 -7.04 11.48 -8.73
N ILE A 52 -6.77 10.72 -7.67
CA ILE A 52 -7.64 9.64 -7.21
C ILE A 52 -8.00 9.83 -5.73
N ASP A 53 -9.23 9.47 -5.40
CA ASP A 53 -9.67 9.30 -4.02
C ASP A 53 -9.22 7.92 -3.53
N VAL A 54 -8.54 7.88 -2.40
CA VAL A 54 -7.98 6.66 -1.81
C VAL A 54 -8.47 6.50 -0.39
N TYR A 55 -9.07 5.35 -0.11
CA TYR A 55 -9.52 4.95 1.23
C TYR A 55 -8.84 3.63 1.58
N LEU A 56 -8.01 3.63 2.62
CA LEU A 56 -7.20 2.47 3.03
C LEU A 56 -7.68 1.96 4.38
N GLY A 57 -7.64 0.64 4.57
CA GLY A 57 -7.91 0.04 5.87
C GLY A 57 -9.37 0.15 6.33
N ILE A 58 -10.34 0.08 5.40
CA ILE A 58 -11.76 0.05 5.74
C ILE A 58 -12.13 -1.36 6.21
N PRO A 59 -12.66 -1.55 7.43
CA PRO A 59 -13.12 -2.85 7.89
C PRO A 59 -14.36 -3.29 7.11
N TYR A 60 -14.35 -4.52 6.57
CA TYR A 60 -15.50 -5.08 5.86
C TYR A 60 -16.16 -6.27 6.57
N ALA A 61 -15.56 -6.75 7.67
CA ALA A 61 -16.08 -7.82 8.49
C ALA A 61 -15.61 -7.68 9.94
N THR A 62 -16.28 -8.39 10.86
CA THR A 62 -15.81 -8.51 12.26
C THR A 62 -14.49 -9.30 12.31
N PRO A 63 -13.52 -8.94 13.18
CA PRO A 63 -12.25 -9.66 13.31
C PRO A 63 -12.44 -11.17 13.61
N PRO A 64 -11.76 -12.07 12.88
CA PRO A 64 -11.89 -13.53 13.03
C PRO A 64 -11.06 -14.07 14.20
N ILE A 65 -11.05 -13.36 15.32
CA ILE A 65 -10.26 -13.68 16.53
C ILE A 65 -11.11 -14.39 17.59
N GLY A 66 -10.47 -15.13 18.49
CA GLY A 66 -11.13 -15.81 19.60
C GLY A 66 -12.23 -16.75 19.12
N GLY A 67 -13.45 -16.62 19.65
CA GLY A 67 -14.60 -17.45 19.28
C GLY A 67 -15.08 -17.28 17.83
N ASN A 68 -14.64 -16.23 17.13
CA ASN A 68 -14.95 -16.06 15.70
C ASN A 68 -13.95 -16.81 14.79
N ARG A 69 -12.87 -17.37 15.35
CA ARG A 69 -11.89 -18.12 14.56
C ARG A 69 -12.53 -19.37 13.96
N PHE A 70 -12.30 -19.61 12.67
CA PHE A 70 -12.90 -20.69 11.89
C PHE A 70 -14.43 -20.65 11.78
N SER A 71 -15.06 -19.55 12.17
CA SER A 71 -16.48 -19.31 11.94
C SER A 71 -16.68 -18.51 10.64
N PRO A 72 -17.88 -18.55 10.02
CA PRO A 72 -18.24 -17.64 8.94
C PRO A 72 -18.04 -16.18 9.34
N THR A 73 -17.61 -15.35 8.38
CA THR A 73 -17.45 -13.92 8.60
C THR A 73 -18.80 -13.25 8.86
N LYS A 74 -18.79 -12.24 9.73
CA LYS A 74 -19.96 -11.42 10.06
C LYS A 74 -19.71 -9.99 9.60
N ALA A 75 -20.79 -9.24 9.37
CA ALA A 75 -20.70 -7.80 9.11
C ALA A 75 -19.89 -7.08 10.21
N PRO A 76 -19.17 -6.00 9.89
CA PRO A 76 -18.45 -5.22 10.89
C PRO A 76 -19.46 -4.49 11.78
N SER A 77 -19.06 -4.23 13.03
CA SER A 77 -19.82 -3.34 13.91
C SER A 77 -19.84 -1.92 13.33
N PRO A 78 -20.98 -1.23 13.35
CA PRO A 78 -21.00 0.19 13.06
C PRO A 78 -20.09 0.98 14.00
N TRP A 79 -19.57 2.11 13.55
CA TRP A 79 -18.78 3.04 14.36
C TRP A 79 -19.41 4.43 14.38
N GLU A 80 -19.14 5.17 15.45
CA GLU A 80 -19.54 6.56 15.60
C GLU A 80 -18.44 7.51 15.10
N GLY A 81 -18.85 8.66 14.57
CA GLY A 81 -17.96 9.66 14.01
C GLY A 81 -17.27 9.25 12.71
N VAL A 82 -16.26 10.03 12.35
CA VAL A 82 -15.53 9.87 11.08
C VAL A 82 -14.28 9.00 11.28
N ARG A 83 -14.21 7.87 10.57
CA ARG A 83 -13.03 7.02 10.54
C ARG A 83 -12.03 7.51 9.49
N LEU A 84 -10.85 7.90 9.93
CA LEU A 84 -9.72 8.18 9.04
C LEU A 84 -9.22 6.88 8.40
N SER A 85 -9.21 6.84 7.07
CA SER A 85 -8.90 5.69 6.22
C SER A 85 -7.74 6.03 5.27
N ASP A 86 -6.59 6.38 5.83
CA ASP A 86 -5.41 6.91 5.11
C ASP A 86 -4.19 5.97 5.11
N SER A 87 -4.30 4.83 5.80
CA SER A 87 -3.22 3.89 6.06
C SER A 87 -3.69 2.44 5.85
N ILE A 88 -2.77 1.60 5.39
CA ILE A 88 -3.04 0.18 5.15
C ILE A 88 -3.07 -0.55 6.50
N SER A 89 -4.12 -1.34 6.72
CA SER A 89 -4.26 -2.22 7.89
C SER A 89 -3.31 -3.42 7.84
N PRO A 90 -3.07 -4.11 8.98
CA PRO A 90 -2.24 -5.32 8.99
C PRO A 90 -2.73 -6.37 7.98
N VAL A 91 -1.79 -7.07 7.34
CA VAL A 91 -2.11 -8.20 6.46
C VAL A 91 -2.41 -9.45 7.29
N CYS A 92 -3.08 -10.43 6.67
CA CYS A 92 -3.36 -11.68 7.37
C CYS A 92 -2.09 -12.49 7.68
N PRO A 93 -2.11 -13.32 8.74
CA PRO A 93 -0.94 -14.08 9.16
C PRO A 93 -0.49 -15.06 8.07
N GLN A 94 0.78 -15.01 7.71
CA GLN A 94 1.39 -15.86 6.69
C GLN A 94 2.84 -16.18 7.05
N LYS A 95 3.26 -17.42 6.80
CA LYS A 95 4.66 -17.83 6.96
C LYS A 95 5.48 -17.31 5.76
N LEU A 96 6.23 -16.23 5.99
CA LEU A 96 7.11 -15.66 4.98
C LEU A 96 8.41 -16.48 4.87
N PRO A 97 8.97 -16.66 3.66
CA PRO A 97 10.30 -17.24 3.50
C PRO A 97 11.36 -16.37 4.16
N ASP A 98 12.32 -17.00 4.85
CA ASP A 98 13.50 -16.29 5.31
C ASP A 98 14.44 -16.04 4.13
N ILE A 99 14.79 -14.76 3.93
CA ILE A 99 15.71 -14.30 2.90
C ILE A 99 16.83 -13.43 3.49
N SER A 100 17.03 -13.48 4.80
CA SER A 100 18.09 -12.74 5.48
C SER A 100 19.47 -13.11 4.95
N ASN A 101 19.66 -14.39 4.63
CA ASN A 101 20.81 -14.92 3.89
C ASN A 101 20.43 -15.12 2.42
N GLU A 102 20.97 -14.28 1.54
CA GLU A 102 20.67 -14.33 0.11
C GLU A 102 21.25 -15.56 -0.58
N GLN A 103 22.44 -16.00 -0.18
CA GLN A 103 23.10 -17.18 -0.76
C GLN A 103 22.25 -18.42 -0.48
N GLU A 104 21.86 -18.62 0.78
CA GLU A 104 21.00 -19.72 1.20
C GLU A 104 19.61 -19.64 0.54
N ALA A 105 19.06 -18.43 0.37
CA ALA A 105 17.82 -18.24 -0.35
C ALA A 105 17.96 -18.67 -1.83
N LEU A 106 19.05 -18.31 -2.50
CA LEU A 106 19.30 -18.66 -3.91
C LEU A 106 19.52 -20.16 -4.15
N GLU A 107 19.98 -20.91 -3.15
CA GLU A 107 20.00 -22.37 -3.20
C GLU A 107 18.59 -22.98 -3.23
N ARG A 108 17.62 -22.32 -2.60
CA ARG A 108 16.24 -22.80 -2.46
C ARG A 108 15.27 -22.19 -3.46
N MET A 109 15.61 -21.06 -4.07
CA MET A 109 14.71 -20.37 -4.99
C MET A 109 15.42 -19.63 -6.13
N PRO A 110 14.76 -19.48 -7.31
CA PRO A 110 15.32 -18.69 -8.40
C PRO A 110 15.52 -17.21 -8.03
N LYS A 111 16.52 -16.57 -8.63
CA LYS A 111 16.83 -15.14 -8.42
C LYS A 111 15.62 -14.21 -8.57
N GLY A 112 14.79 -14.42 -9.60
CA GLY A 112 13.58 -13.60 -9.80
C GLY A 112 12.56 -13.72 -8.66
N ARG A 113 12.46 -14.89 -8.01
CA ARG A 113 11.62 -15.09 -6.84
C ARG A 113 12.18 -14.35 -5.63
N LEU A 114 13.49 -14.39 -5.42
CA LEU A 114 14.16 -13.64 -4.35
C LEU A 114 13.93 -12.13 -4.52
N GLU A 115 14.15 -11.59 -5.72
CA GLU A 115 13.91 -10.16 -6.01
C GLU A 115 12.45 -9.76 -5.79
N TYR A 116 11.51 -10.61 -6.22
CA TYR A 116 10.09 -10.41 -5.98
C TYR A 116 9.77 -10.36 -4.48
N LEU A 117 10.30 -11.30 -3.68
CA LEU A 117 10.10 -11.32 -2.23
C LEU A 117 10.72 -10.11 -1.55
N LYS A 118 11.95 -9.72 -1.92
CA LYS A 118 12.60 -8.51 -1.39
C LYS A 118 11.72 -7.26 -1.55
N ARG A 119 11.05 -7.13 -2.71
CA ARG A 119 10.13 -6.02 -2.98
C ARG A 119 8.85 -6.06 -2.15
N LEU A 120 8.32 -7.26 -1.88
CA LEU A 120 7.04 -7.43 -1.17
C LEU A 120 7.16 -7.42 0.35
N LEU A 121 8.23 -8.00 0.90
CA LEU A 121 8.35 -8.25 2.33
C LEU A 121 8.12 -7.01 3.20
N PRO A 122 8.57 -5.79 2.85
CA PRO A 122 8.24 -4.59 3.63
C PRO A 122 6.74 -4.39 3.87
N TYR A 123 5.89 -4.77 2.91
CA TYR A 123 4.42 -4.65 2.98
C TYR A 123 3.76 -5.82 3.73
N LEU A 124 4.47 -6.92 3.96
CA LEU A 124 3.94 -8.14 4.59
C LEU A 124 4.39 -8.32 6.05
N ARG A 125 5.21 -7.41 6.59
CA ARG A 125 5.75 -7.50 7.95
C ARG A 125 4.71 -7.25 9.03
N ASN A 126 3.80 -6.31 8.82
CA ASN A 126 2.76 -5.97 9.80
C ASN A 126 1.58 -6.95 9.64
N GLN A 127 1.57 -8.01 10.45
CA GLN A 127 0.56 -9.07 10.38
C GLN A 127 -0.31 -9.09 11.64
N SER A 128 -1.60 -9.38 11.49
CA SER A 128 -2.55 -9.59 12.58
C SER A 128 -3.63 -10.56 12.13
N GLU A 129 -4.23 -11.33 13.07
CA GLU A 129 -5.44 -12.11 12.78
C GLU A 129 -6.65 -11.19 12.53
N ASP A 130 -6.63 -9.98 13.09
CA ASP A 130 -7.51 -8.89 12.66
C ASP A 130 -6.97 -8.24 11.36
N CYS A 131 -7.34 -8.82 10.22
CA CYS A 131 -6.87 -8.42 8.89
C CYS A 131 -8.00 -8.24 7.84
N LEU A 132 -9.26 -8.25 8.25
CA LEU A 132 -10.41 -8.18 7.32
C LEU A 132 -10.73 -6.74 6.90
N TYR A 133 -9.79 -6.14 6.18
CA TYR A 133 -9.83 -4.78 5.68
C TYR A 133 -9.72 -4.74 4.15
N LEU A 134 -10.31 -3.71 3.54
CA LEU A 134 -10.19 -3.44 2.11
C LEU A 134 -9.66 -2.04 1.85
N ASN A 135 -9.14 -1.86 0.64
CA ASN A 135 -8.64 -0.59 0.12
C ASN A 135 -9.43 -0.23 -1.13
N ILE A 136 -9.90 1.02 -1.21
CA ILE A 136 -10.69 1.54 -2.34
C ILE A 136 -9.89 2.64 -3.02
N TYR A 137 -9.76 2.54 -4.34
CA TYR A 137 -9.16 3.54 -5.20
C TYR A 137 -10.21 3.93 -6.23
N ALA A 138 -10.63 5.18 -6.22
CA ALA A 138 -11.63 5.71 -7.14
C ALA A 138 -11.06 6.93 -7.87
N PRO A 139 -11.44 7.18 -9.13
CA PRO A 139 -11.19 8.48 -9.76
C PRO A 139 -11.72 9.59 -8.86
N ALA A 140 -10.95 10.66 -8.64
CA ALA A 140 -11.44 11.79 -7.88
C ALA A 140 -12.70 12.35 -8.56
N MET A 141 -13.78 12.49 -7.80
CA MET A 141 -15.02 13.05 -8.33
C MET A 141 -14.91 14.58 -8.38
N GLY A 142 -14.91 15.15 -9.59
CA GLY A 142 -14.96 16.59 -9.83
C GLY A 142 -13.62 17.19 -10.26
N GLU A 143 -13.54 17.53 -11.55
CA GLU A 143 -13.26 18.91 -12.00
C GLU A 143 -14.52 19.41 -12.72
#